data_AF-A0A3D4G317-F1
#
_entry.id   AF-A0A3D4G317-F1
#
_cell.length_a   1.000
_cell.length_b   1.000
_cell.length_c   1.000
_cell.angle_alpha   90.00
_cell.angle_beta   90.00
_cell.angle_gamma   90.00
#
_symmetry.space_group_name_H-M   'P 1'
#
loop_
_entity.id
_entity.type
_entity.pdbx_description
1 polymer ?
#
loop_
_entity_poly.entity_id
_entity_poly.type
_entity_poly.pdbx_seq_one_letter_code
_entity_poly.pdbx_strand_id
1 'polypeptide(L)'
;MTGISISLLWSLSVATETPTRREALRITAVAGIGLTLAGGVVVELVRRANLHRVSVTRTQLGTAVTVTVVHPDADEAHAMVNGALNEIERLEGVFSRYRPETPVARLNRKGRVTDAPGELLEVVSSALDYSRLTGGAFDVTVAPVLNLYLSRFAATDVPPTDAEVSAAMAL
;
A
#
# COMPACT_ATOMS: atom_id res chain seq x y z
N MET A 1 -6.44 14.46 -9.85
CA MET A 1 -6.94 13.08 -9.84
C MET A 1 -5.74 12.16 -9.75
N THR A 2 -5.47 11.64 -8.55
CA THR A 2 -4.36 10.72 -8.25
C THR A 2 -4.79 9.30 -8.62
N GLY A 3 -4.16 8.72 -9.65
CA GLY A 3 -4.49 7.38 -10.13
C GLY A 3 -3.49 6.34 -9.61
N ILE A 4 -3.97 5.40 -8.80
CA ILE A 4 -3.29 4.12 -8.55
C ILE A 4 -3.86 3.13 -9.57
N SER A 5 -3.01 2.45 -10.35
CA SER A 5 -3.47 1.58 -11.44
C SER A 5 -2.81 0.20 -11.43
N ILE A 6 -3.61 -0.84 -11.68
CA ILE A 6 -3.25 -2.26 -11.90
C ILE A 6 -4.05 -2.72 -13.14
N SER A 7 -3.40 -3.21 -14.20
CA SER A 7 -4.05 -3.53 -15.48
C SER A 7 -3.89 -4.99 -15.92
N LEU A 8 -4.97 -5.58 -16.46
CA LEU A 8 -5.02 -6.86 -17.19
C LEU A 8 -5.71 -6.65 -18.56
N LEU A 9 -5.14 -7.25 -19.61
CA LEU A 9 -5.47 -7.09 -21.03
C LEU A 9 -6.48 -8.14 -21.53
N TRP A 10 -7.50 -7.74 -22.30
CA TRP A 10 -8.16 -8.59 -23.30
C TRP A 10 -8.57 -7.79 -24.54
N SER A 11 -8.33 -8.40 -25.71
CA SER A 11 -8.59 -7.88 -27.06
C SER A 11 -9.90 -8.45 -27.60
N LEU A 12 -10.67 -7.65 -28.35
CA LEU A 12 -11.82 -8.12 -29.14
C LEU A 12 -11.73 -7.60 -30.57
N SER A 13 -11.83 -8.54 -31.51
CA SER A 13 -11.73 -8.35 -32.96
C SER A 13 -13.07 -7.86 -33.54
N VAL A 14 -13.02 -6.84 -34.40
CA VAL A 14 -14.18 -6.27 -35.11
C VAL A 14 -14.20 -6.81 -36.55
N ALA A 15 -15.35 -7.32 -36.99
CA ALA A 15 -15.57 -7.70 -38.39
C ALA A 15 -15.72 -6.46 -39.29
N THR A 16 -15.06 -6.45 -40.44
CA THR A 16 -15.10 -5.33 -41.40
C THR A 16 -15.64 -5.76 -42.76
N GLU A 17 -16.65 -5.06 -43.27
CA GLU A 17 -17.03 -5.10 -44.69
C GLU A 17 -15.99 -4.33 -45.53
N THR A 18 -15.70 -4.80 -46.75
CA THR A 18 -14.62 -4.26 -47.59
C THR A 18 -15.08 -3.08 -48.47
N PRO A 19 -14.49 -1.88 -48.33
CA PRO A 19 -14.91 -0.70 -49.09
C PRO A 19 -14.36 -0.64 -50.52
N THR A 20 -15.09 0.04 -51.40
CA THR A 20 -14.76 0.25 -52.82
C THR A 20 -13.52 1.14 -53.02
N ARG A 21 -12.73 0.92 -54.09
CA ARG A 21 -11.40 1.54 -54.32
C ARG A 21 -11.35 3.08 -54.19
N ARG A 22 -12.42 3.80 -54.56
CA ARG A 22 -12.53 5.26 -54.50
C ARG A 22 -12.92 5.78 -53.11
N GLU A 23 -13.70 5.01 -52.37
CA GLU A 23 -14.07 5.30 -50.99
C GLU A 23 -12.93 4.94 -50.05
N ALA A 24 -12.23 3.83 -50.30
CA ALA A 24 -11.00 3.45 -49.61
C ALA A 24 -9.95 4.57 -49.65
N LEU A 25 -9.76 5.24 -50.81
CA LEU A 25 -8.83 6.36 -50.98
C LEU A 25 -9.27 7.66 -50.26
N ARG A 26 -10.58 7.95 -50.19
CA ARG A 26 -11.11 9.10 -49.43
C ARG A 26 -11.08 8.85 -47.93
N ILE A 27 -11.38 7.63 -47.50
CA ILE A 27 -11.33 7.20 -46.11
C ILE A 27 -9.88 7.18 -45.62
N THR A 28 -8.89 6.74 -46.41
CA THR A 28 -7.47 6.83 -46.01
C THR A 28 -6.95 8.26 -45.96
N ALA A 29 -7.39 9.18 -46.81
CA ALA A 29 -6.97 10.58 -46.75
C ALA A 29 -7.54 11.30 -45.50
N VAL A 30 -8.82 11.09 -45.19
CA VAL A 30 -9.50 11.72 -44.03
C VAL A 30 -9.11 11.03 -42.71
N ALA A 31 -8.98 9.70 -42.69
CA ALA A 31 -8.46 8.97 -41.53
C ALA A 31 -6.97 9.23 -41.34
N GLY A 32 -6.18 9.37 -42.41
CA GLY A 32 -4.75 9.69 -42.32
C GLY A 32 -4.50 11.06 -41.70
N ILE A 33 -5.25 12.09 -42.13
CA ILE A 33 -5.17 13.45 -41.56
C ILE A 33 -5.83 13.50 -40.17
N GLY A 34 -6.97 12.83 -39.97
CA GLY A 34 -7.65 12.76 -38.67
C GLY A 34 -6.86 12.02 -37.61
N LEU A 35 -6.17 10.92 -37.96
CA LEU A 35 -5.33 10.14 -37.05
C LEU A 35 -3.96 10.77 -36.85
N THR A 36 -3.41 11.53 -37.81
CA THR A 36 -2.14 12.28 -37.62
C THR A 36 -2.34 13.60 -36.89
N LEU A 37 -3.45 14.32 -37.12
CA LEU A 37 -3.78 15.53 -36.36
C LEU A 37 -4.32 15.19 -34.98
N ALA A 38 -5.31 14.30 -34.85
CA ALA A 38 -5.82 13.93 -33.52
C ALA A 38 -4.83 13.05 -32.76
N GLY A 39 -4.18 12.08 -33.42
CA GLY A 39 -3.13 11.27 -32.79
C GLY A 39 -1.87 12.06 -32.49
N GLY A 40 -1.47 13.00 -33.37
CA GLY A 40 -0.37 13.94 -33.09
C GLY A 40 -0.68 14.88 -31.93
N VAL A 41 -1.92 15.40 -31.84
CA VAL A 41 -2.36 16.22 -30.70
C VAL A 41 -2.43 15.40 -29.41
N VAL A 42 -2.91 14.15 -29.45
CA VAL A 42 -2.92 13.26 -28.27
C VAL A 42 -1.50 12.89 -27.85
N VAL A 43 -0.62 12.55 -28.78
CA VAL A 43 0.80 12.26 -28.51
C VAL A 43 1.51 13.50 -27.97
N GLU A 44 1.26 14.68 -28.54
CA GLU A 44 1.83 15.94 -28.08
C GLU A 44 1.25 16.38 -26.73
N LEU A 45 -0.03 16.14 -26.44
CA LEU A 45 -0.63 16.35 -25.12
C LEU A 45 -0.02 15.42 -24.06
N VAL A 46 0.18 14.14 -24.39
CA VAL A 46 0.87 13.18 -23.52
C VAL A 46 2.35 13.56 -23.33
N ARG A 47 3.00 14.08 -24.37
CA ARG A 47 4.39 14.56 -24.32
C ARG A 47 4.53 15.86 -23.51
N ARG A 48 3.55 16.76 -23.62
CA ARG A 48 3.43 18.00 -22.81
C ARG A 48 3.02 17.75 -21.37
N ALA A 49 2.41 16.59 -21.08
CA ALA A 49 2.06 16.24 -19.71
C ALA A 49 3.29 16.12 -18.80
N ASN A 50 4.50 16.04 -19.37
CA ASN A 50 5.81 16.10 -18.71
C ASN A 50 5.81 15.38 -17.35
N LEU A 51 5.25 14.17 -17.32
CA LEU A 51 5.03 13.44 -16.08
C LEU A 51 6.35 12.85 -15.60
N HIS A 52 6.78 13.28 -14.43
CA HIS A 52 7.93 12.76 -13.73
C HIS A 52 7.48 11.65 -12.81
N ARG A 53 8.16 10.50 -12.88
CA ARG A 53 7.99 9.40 -11.93
C ARG A 53 9.11 9.44 -10.93
N VAL A 54 8.78 9.78 -9.69
CA VAL A 54 9.70 9.72 -8.54
C VAL A 54 9.40 8.46 -7.74
N SER A 55 10.43 7.67 -7.44
CA SER A 55 10.31 6.44 -6.67
C SER A 55 11.43 6.42 -5.64
N VAL A 56 11.08 6.33 -4.35
CA VAL A 56 12.03 6.25 -3.25
C VAL A 56 11.71 5.03 -2.40
N THR A 57 12.75 4.29 -2.04
CA THR A 57 12.66 3.13 -1.16
C THR A 57 13.38 3.44 0.16
N ARG A 58 12.73 3.16 1.29
CA ARG A 58 13.31 3.24 2.65
C ARG A 58 12.91 2.02 3.47
N THR A 59 13.72 1.70 4.49
CA THR A 59 13.35 0.66 5.47
C THR A 59 12.50 1.29 6.56
N GLN A 60 11.22 0.96 6.61
CA GLN A 60 10.24 1.42 7.59
C GLN A 60 9.22 0.29 7.84
N LEU A 61 8.51 0.31 8.97
CA LEU A 61 7.57 -0.75 9.38
C LEU A 61 8.22 -2.15 9.45
N GLY A 62 9.54 -2.20 9.65
CA GLY A 62 10.31 -3.45 9.65
C GLY A 62 10.52 -4.08 8.26
N THR A 63 10.28 -3.36 7.16
CA THR A 63 10.44 -3.87 5.78
C THR A 63 10.89 -2.78 4.81
N ALA A 64 11.21 -3.15 3.56
CA ALA A 64 11.47 -2.19 2.50
C ALA A 64 10.16 -1.62 1.96
N VAL A 65 9.94 -0.32 2.17
CA VAL A 65 8.77 0.42 1.69
C VAL A 65 9.20 1.27 0.49
N THR A 66 8.49 1.12 -0.63
CA THR A 66 8.69 1.96 -1.83
C THR A 66 7.49 2.85 -2.06
N VAL A 67 7.71 4.16 -2.07
CA VAL A 67 6.69 5.14 -2.44
C VAL A 67 7.01 5.65 -3.84
N THR A 68 6.03 5.54 -4.75
CA THR A 68 6.13 6.04 -6.12
C THR A 68 5.06 7.10 -6.34
N VAL A 69 5.46 8.27 -6.85
CA VAL A 69 4.57 9.35 -7.27
C VAL A 69 4.83 9.68 -8.73
N VAL A 70 3.76 9.88 -9.48
CA VAL A 70 3.80 10.37 -10.87
C VAL A 70 3.15 11.74 -10.90
N HIS A 71 3.91 12.78 -11.27
CA HIS A 71 3.46 14.17 -11.19
C HIS A 71 4.11 15.04 -12.29
N PRO A 72 3.43 16.05 -12.86
CA PRO A 72 4.02 16.95 -13.86
C PRO A 72 5.23 17.74 -13.36
N ASP A 73 5.25 18.06 -12.07
CA ASP A 73 6.38 18.72 -11.40
C ASP A 73 7.18 17.69 -10.59
N ALA A 74 8.48 17.58 -10.87
CA ALA A 74 9.39 16.65 -10.21
C ALA A 74 9.67 17.03 -8.75
N ASP A 75 9.84 18.32 -8.44
CA ASP A 75 10.14 18.79 -7.09
C ASP A 75 8.93 18.57 -6.19
N GLU A 76 7.73 18.82 -6.71
CA GLU A 76 6.48 18.51 -6.00
C GLU A 76 6.33 16.99 -5.79
N ALA A 77 6.66 16.16 -6.79
CA ALA A 77 6.66 14.70 -6.62
C ALA A 77 7.61 14.24 -5.50
N HIS A 78 8.82 14.82 -5.44
CA HIS A 78 9.78 14.55 -4.38
C HIS A 78 9.25 14.98 -3.02
N ALA A 79 8.61 16.14 -2.92
CA ALA A 79 8.00 16.62 -1.68
C ALA A 79 6.89 15.68 -1.20
N MET A 80 6.01 15.21 -2.10
CA MET A 80 4.94 14.25 -1.78
C MET A 80 5.49 12.91 -1.30
N VAL A 81 6.50 12.36 -1.99
CA VAL A 81 7.17 11.12 -1.58
C VAL A 81 7.79 11.26 -0.19
N ASN A 82 8.51 12.36 0.06
CA ASN A 82 9.09 12.63 1.37
C ASN A 82 8.01 12.83 2.45
N GLY A 83 6.91 13.51 2.14
CA GLY A 83 5.77 13.67 3.03
C GLY A 83 5.17 12.33 3.45
N ALA A 84 4.94 11.41 2.50
CA ALA A 84 4.43 10.08 2.79
C ALA A 84 5.39 9.25 3.67
N LEU A 85 6.70 9.28 3.36
CA LEU A 85 7.70 8.58 4.15
C LEU A 85 7.83 9.14 5.57
N ASN A 86 7.73 10.46 5.72
CA ASN A 86 7.74 11.12 7.03
C ASN A 86 6.47 10.79 7.84
N GLU A 87 5.32 10.65 7.17
CA GLU A 87 4.09 10.26 7.83
C GLU A 87 4.16 8.82 8.35
N ILE A 88 4.74 7.90 7.56
CA ILE A 88 5.02 6.54 8.03
C ILE A 88 5.91 6.56 9.28
N GLU A 89 6.95 7.40 9.29
CA GLU A 89 7.84 7.56 10.45
C GLU A 89 7.09 8.07 11.69
N ARG A 90 6.19 9.05 11.52
CA ARG A 90 5.35 9.56 12.60
C ARG A 90 4.44 8.46 13.15
N LEU A 91 3.79 7.69 12.28
CA LEU A 91 2.92 6.58 12.66
C LEU A 91 3.69 5.43 13.33
N GLU A 92 4.94 5.18 12.95
CA GLU A 92 5.80 4.26 13.70
C GLU A 92 6.04 4.73 15.15
N GLY A 93 6.11 6.04 15.36
CA GLY A 93 6.14 6.64 16.70
C GLY A 93 4.87 6.38 17.53
N VAL A 94 3.77 5.97 16.91
CA VAL A 94 2.51 5.62 17.57
C VAL A 94 2.37 4.11 17.74
N PHE A 95 2.58 3.35 16.67
CA PHE A 95 2.18 1.95 16.57
C PHE A 95 3.28 0.93 16.82
N SER A 96 4.56 1.33 16.77
CA SER A 96 5.64 0.36 16.89
C SER A 96 5.69 -0.25 18.29
N ARG A 97 5.54 -1.58 18.39
CA ARG A 97 5.75 -2.31 19.64
C ARG A 97 7.23 -2.44 20.04
N TYR A 98 8.15 -2.15 19.11
CA TYR A 98 9.60 -2.33 19.29
C TYR A 98 10.30 -1.06 19.73
N ARG A 99 9.79 0.12 19.36
CA ARG A 99 10.34 1.39 19.80
C ARG A 99 9.91 1.67 21.24
N PRO A 100 10.83 2.02 22.14
CA PRO A 100 10.48 2.37 23.51
C PRO A 100 9.59 3.62 23.51
N GLU A 101 8.73 3.73 24.52
CA GLU A 101 7.86 4.89 24.78
C GLU A 101 6.76 5.18 23.75
N THR A 102 6.58 4.38 22.70
CA THR A 102 5.37 4.48 21.88
C THR A 102 4.12 4.17 22.72
N PRO A 103 2.95 4.74 22.38
CA PRO A 103 1.67 4.39 22.99
C PRO A 103 1.41 2.87 23.04
N VAL A 104 1.68 2.14 21.96
CA VAL A 104 1.54 0.68 21.93
C VAL A 104 2.52 -0.01 22.88
N ALA A 105 3.79 0.39 22.91
CA ALA A 105 4.77 -0.19 23.84
C ALA A 105 4.40 0.09 25.31
N ARG A 106 3.87 1.28 25.61
CA ARG A 106 3.36 1.64 26.94
C ARG A 106 2.12 0.81 27.31
N LEU A 107 1.19 0.63 26.38
CA LEU A 107 0.01 -0.20 26.57
C LEU A 107 0.42 -1.64 26.90
N ASN A 108 1.28 -2.25 26.09
CA ASN A 108 1.76 -3.62 26.32
C ASN A 108 2.50 -3.78 27.65
N ARG A 109 3.24 -2.76 28.10
CA ARG A 109 3.99 -2.81 29.35
C ARG A 109 3.14 -2.57 30.60
N LYS A 110 2.16 -1.65 30.53
CA LYS A 110 1.40 -1.17 31.69
C LYS A 110 -0.04 -1.68 31.73
N GLY A 111 -0.52 -2.36 30.67
CA GLY A 111 -1.91 -2.75 30.48
C GLY A 111 -2.87 -1.58 30.24
N ARG A 112 -2.38 -0.34 30.22
CA ARG A 112 -3.20 0.87 30.02
C ARG A 112 -2.39 2.04 29.47
N VAL A 113 -3.08 2.91 28.73
CA VAL A 113 -2.59 4.21 28.27
C VAL A 113 -3.70 5.24 28.49
N THR A 114 -3.36 6.40 29.05
CA THR A 114 -4.33 7.45 29.43
C THR A 114 -4.49 8.54 28.38
N ASP A 115 -3.55 8.59 27.44
CA ASP A 115 -3.31 9.62 26.44
C ASP A 115 -3.14 8.97 25.06
N ALA A 116 -4.01 8.02 24.73
CA ALA A 116 -3.98 7.34 23.44
C ALA A 116 -4.28 8.34 22.31
N PRO A 117 -3.44 8.43 21.26
CA PRO A 117 -3.77 9.18 20.05
C PRO A 117 -5.06 8.65 19.41
N GLY A 118 -5.84 9.51 18.76
CA GLY A 118 -7.09 9.11 18.08
C GLY A 118 -6.89 7.98 17.07
N GLU A 119 -5.82 8.05 16.29
CA GLU A 119 -5.42 7.02 15.31
C GLU A 119 -5.22 5.65 15.96
N LEU A 120 -4.68 5.60 17.19
CA LEU A 120 -4.53 4.35 17.92
C LEU A 120 -5.89 3.77 18.31
N LEU A 121 -6.80 4.62 18.77
CA LEU A 121 -8.16 4.19 19.12
C LEU A 121 -8.90 3.66 17.90
N GLU A 122 -8.78 4.32 16.75
CA GLU A 122 -9.41 3.89 15.48
C GLU A 122 -8.89 2.54 15.01
N VAL A 123 -7.56 2.34 15.02
CA VAL A 123 -6.94 1.07 14.59
C VAL A 123 -7.28 -0.05 15.55
N VAL A 124 -7.22 0.17 16.87
CA VAL A 124 -7.57 -0.84 17.87
C VAL A 124 -9.06 -1.20 17.79
N SER A 125 -9.94 -0.22 17.63
CA SER A 125 -11.38 -0.49 17.43
C SER A 125 -11.60 -1.37 16.21
N SER A 126 -10.99 -1.02 15.07
CA SER A 126 -11.10 -1.81 13.84
C SER A 126 -10.54 -3.22 14.02
N ALA A 127 -9.41 -3.36 14.72
CA ALA A 127 -8.79 -4.65 15.00
C ALA A 127 -9.68 -5.55 15.88
N LEU A 128 -10.33 -4.98 16.90
CA LEU A 128 -11.30 -5.71 17.73
C LEU A 128 -12.54 -6.12 16.91
N ASP A 129 -13.00 -5.26 16.01
CA ASP A 129 -14.12 -5.58 15.11
C ASP A 129 -13.76 -6.75 14.19
N TYR A 130 -12.57 -6.73 13.58
CA TYR A 130 -12.07 -7.84 12.76
C TYR A 130 -11.87 -9.13 13.55
N SER A 131 -11.43 -9.04 14.81
CA SER A 131 -11.33 -10.21 15.68
C SER A 131 -12.69 -10.87 15.88
N ARG A 132 -13.74 -10.08 16.11
CA ARG A 132 -15.12 -10.60 16.19
C ARG A 132 -15.61 -11.18 14.87
N LEU A 133 -15.38 -10.48 13.76
CA LEU A 133 -15.81 -10.93 12.42
C LEU A 133 -15.17 -12.25 12.00
N THR A 134 -13.94 -12.51 12.46
CA THR A 134 -13.18 -13.73 12.13
C THR A 134 -13.33 -14.83 13.19
N GLY A 135 -14.15 -14.63 14.22
CA GLY A 135 -14.31 -15.60 15.31
C GLY A 135 -13.01 -15.87 16.08
N GLY A 136 -12.13 -14.88 16.18
CA GLY A 136 -10.83 -14.98 16.86
C GLY A 136 -9.67 -15.48 16.00
N ALA A 137 -9.87 -15.76 14.70
CA ALA A 137 -8.77 -16.14 13.81
C ALA A 137 -7.77 -14.98 13.57
N PHE A 138 -8.26 -13.73 13.63
CA PHE A 138 -7.42 -12.55 13.82
C PHE A 138 -7.50 -12.10 15.28
N ASP A 139 -6.36 -11.98 15.95
CA ASP A 139 -6.29 -11.51 17.33
C ASP A 139 -5.14 -10.51 17.50
N VAL A 140 -5.49 -9.25 17.80
CA VAL A 140 -4.54 -8.16 18.02
C VAL A 140 -3.75 -8.32 19.34
N THR A 141 -4.19 -9.21 20.22
CA THR A 141 -3.59 -9.48 21.55
C THR A 141 -2.66 -10.69 21.56
N VAL A 142 -2.40 -11.34 20.42
CA VAL A 142 -1.56 -12.55 20.28
C VAL A 142 -0.09 -12.41 20.73
N ALA A 143 0.33 -11.20 21.12
CA ALA A 143 1.72 -10.87 21.45
C ALA A 143 2.36 -11.78 22.53
N PRO A 144 1.70 -12.18 23.63
CA PRO A 144 2.30 -13.07 24.63
C PRO A 144 2.69 -14.44 24.06
N VAL A 145 1.78 -15.05 23.28
CA VAL A 145 2.04 -16.33 22.61
C VAL A 145 3.19 -16.18 21.61
N LEU A 146 3.16 -15.14 20.77
CA LEU A 146 4.24 -14.90 19.81
C LEU A 146 5.61 -14.74 20.50
N ASN A 147 5.66 -13.98 21.60
CA ASN A 147 6.89 -13.78 22.35
C ASN A 147 7.40 -15.08 22.99
N LEU A 148 6.50 -15.96 23.47
CA LEU A 148 6.86 -17.29 23.97
C LEU A 148 7.56 -18.11 22.87
N TYR A 149 6.97 -18.21 21.67
CA TYR A 149 7.57 -18.93 20.55
C TYR A 149 8.93 -18.35 20.16
N LEU A 150 9.03 -17.02 20.01
CA LEU A 150 10.30 -16.37 19.68
C LEU A 150 11.39 -16.67 20.71
N SER A 151 11.05 -16.62 22.01
CA SER A 151 12.01 -16.91 23.09
C SER A 151 12.47 -18.37 23.10
N ARG A 152 11.57 -19.31 22.82
CA ARG A 152 11.86 -20.74 22.77
C ARG A 152 12.75 -21.12 21.61
N PHE A 153 12.46 -20.63 20.41
CA PHE A 153 13.32 -20.88 19.26
C PHE A 153 14.69 -20.23 19.41
N ALA A 154 14.77 -19.02 19.98
CA ALA A 154 16.05 -18.36 20.23
C ALA A 154 16.93 -19.09 21.27
N ALA A 155 16.32 -19.73 22.28
CA ALA A 155 17.05 -20.37 23.37
C ALA A 155 17.41 -21.83 23.09
N THR A 156 16.46 -22.61 22.53
CA THR A 156 16.58 -24.07 22.43
C THR A 156 16.23 -24.64 21.06
N ASP A 157 15.78 -23.82 20.11
CA ASP A 157 15.31 -24.26 18.78
C ASP A 157 14.22 -25.36 18.82
N VAL A 158 13.41 -25.35 19.88
CA VAL A 158 12.33 -26.30 20.13
C VAL A 158 11.05 -25.51 20.41
N PRO A 159 9.89 -25.92 19.88
CA PRO A 159 8.63 -25.22 20.15
C PRO A 159 8.23 -25.29 21.64
N PRO A 160 7.47 -24.29 22.15
CA PRO A 160 6.89 -24.36 23.47
C PRO A 160 5.93 -25.55 23.62
N THR A 161 5.76 -26.03 24.85
CA THR A 161 4.78 -27.09 25.13
C THR A 161 3.35 -26.55 25.14
N ASP A 162 2.35 -27.41 24.93
CA ASP A 162 0.94 -27.01 24.98
C ASP A 162 0.55 -26.35 26.32
N ALA A 163 1.15 -26.79 27.42
CA ALA A 163 0.95 -26.20 28.74
C ALA A 163 1.46 -24.75 28.81
N GLU A 164 2.61 -24.47 28.18
CA GLU A 164 3.18 -23.13 28.12
C GLU A 164 2.37 -22.21 27.21
N VAL A 165 1.90 -22.72 26.07
CA VAL A 165 1.02 -21.98 25.16
C VAL A 165 -0.30 -21.64 25.87
N SER A 166 -0.91 -22.60 26.56
CA SER A 166 -2.14 -22.38 27.34
C SER A 166 -1.96 -21.31 28.42
N ALA A 167 -0.83 -21.33 29.14
CA ALA A 167 -0.52 -20.29 30.11
C ALA A 167 -0.34 -18.90 29.46
N ALA A 168 0.25 -18.82 28.27
CA ALA A 168 0.44 -17.57 27.55
C ALA A 168 -0.87 -16.99 26.98
N MET A 169 -1.84 -17.84 26.63
CA MET A 169 -3.18 -17.39 26.18
C MET A 169 -4.03 -16.79 27.31
N ALA A 170 -3.67 -17.02 28.57
CA ALA A 170 -4.41 -16.54 29.73
C ALA A 170 -3.96 -15.15 30.24
N LEU A 171 -2.98 -14.53 29.58
CA LEU A 171 -2.42 -13.20 29.89
C LEU A 171 -3.17 -12.09 29.17
#